data_AF-A0A9Q2RZP8-F1
#
_entry.id   AF-A0A9Q2RZP8-F1
#
_cell.length_a   1.000
_cell.length_b   1.000
_cell.length_c   1.000
_cell.angle_alpha   90.00
_cell.angle_beta   90.00
_cell.angle_gamma   90.00
#
_symmetry.space_group_name_H-M   'P 1'
#
loop_
_entity.id
_entity.type
_entity.pdbx_description
1 polymer ?
#
loop_
_entity_poly.entity_id
_entity_poly.type
_entity_poly.pdbx_seq_one_letter_code
_entity_poly.pdbx_strand_id
1 'polypeptide(L)'
;MTVLAVAFGLVTPTVSAASDTTGLSLVELRPGWRMADGTHMAALHIVLEPGWKTYWRAPGDVGIPPQFDWNDSKNIHTISAKWPTPMVFFEQGMRSVGYKSEVVIPLQMTAQNTDQNMYLSGEMQIGICKDICIPANLRFTATLPPNVTRPDPMIAAALTNRPYTASEAGVRGVTCSIEPGADGALVLHARIDMPSAGGTEYVVVEAGNPHVWVAEPDSRRDDGMLHASTRLVHVEGGSFALNRSDLRFTVIGTARAVDILGCTS
;
A
#
# COMPACT_ATOMS: atom_id res chain seq x y z
N MET A 1 37.24 6.37 -62.63
CA MET A 1 36.35 7.28 -61.89
C MET A 1 35.64 6.45 -60.84
N THR A 2 36.16 6.42 -59.62
CA THR A 2 35.62 5.63 -58.50
C THR A 2 35.08 6.65 -57.49
N VAL A 3 33.76 6.69 -57.31
CA VAL A 3 33.11 7.63 -56.38
C VAL A 3 32.90 6.89 -55.06
N LEU A 4 33.56 7.38 -54.01
CA LEU A 4 33.45 6.88 -52.64
C LEU A 4 32.26 7.59 -51.97
N ALA A 5 31.21 6.84 -51.62
CA ALA A 5 30.07 7.36 -50.88
C ALA A 5 30.33 7.26 -49.36
N VAL A 6 30.40 8.40 -48.68
CA VAL A 6 30.53 8.49 -47.22
C VAL A 6 29.13 8.47 -46.61
N ALA A 7 28.80 7.41 -45.87
CA ALA A 7 27.56 7.31 -45.11
C ALA A 7 27.70 8.03 -43.76
N PHE A 8 26.95 9.10 -43.57
CA PHE A 8 26.85 9.82 -42.29
C PHE A 8 25.86 9.07 -41.38
N GLY A 9 26.36 8.43 -40.32
CA GLY A 9 25.54 7.79 -39.30
C GLY A 9 24.91 8.84 -38.38
N LEU A 10 23.58 8.96 -38.40
CA LEU A 10 22.82 9.76 -37.45
C LEU A 10 22.77 9.03 -36.11
N VAL A 11 23.46 9.57 -35.10
CA VAL A 11 23.33 9.14 -33.71
C VAL A 11 22.11 9.84 -33.12
N THR A 12 21.05 9.10 -32.84
CA THR A 12 19.89 9.64 -32.12
C THR A 12 20.21 9.65 -30.62
N PRO A 13 20.04 10.80 -29.92
CA PRO A 13 20.21 10.85 -28.48
C PRO A 13 19.07 10.08 -27.80
N THR A 14 19.42 9.19 -26.89
CA THR A 14 18.48 8.53 -25.98
C THR A 14 18.02 9.54 -24.93
N VAL A 15 16.75 9.90 -24.95
CA VAL A 15 16.13 10.71 -23.88
C VAL A 15 16.00 9.80 -22.65
N SER A 16 16.84 10.01 -21.65
CA SER A 16 16.64 9.44 -20.32
C SER A 16 15.50 10.20 -19.65
N ALA A 17 14.38 9.53 -19.39
CA ALA A 17 13.29 10.10 -18.60
C ALA A 17 13.81 10.36 -17.19
N ALA A 18 13.97 11.63 -16.83
CA ALA A 18 14.30 12.01 -15.47
C ALA A 18 13.17 11.55 -14.53
N SER A 19 13.51 10.84 -13.46
CA SER A 19 12.56 10.56 -12.38
C SER A 19 12.18 11.88 -11.72
N ASP A 20 10.90 12.23 -11.74
CA ASP A 20 10.40 13.38 -10.97
C ASP A 20 10.54 13.05 -9.48
N THR A 21 11.46 13.75 -8.83
CA THR A 21 11.84 13.56 -7.43
C THR A 21 11.27 14.66 -6.54
N THR A 22 10.35 15.47 -7.07
CA THR A 22 9.74 16.57 -6.33
C THR A 22 9.10 16.06 -5.02
N GLY A 23 9.51 16.65 -3.90
CA GLY A 23 9.02 16.28 -2.57
C GLY A 23 9.65 15.03 -1.96
N LEU A 24 10.62 14.41 -2.64
CA LEU A 24 11.33 13.21 -2.18
C LEU A 24 12.79 13.55 -1.89
N SER A 25 13.24 13.23 -0.68
CA SER A 25 14.64 13.34 -0.28
C SER A 25 15.43 12.04 -0.52
N LEU A 26 14.77 10.88 -0.46
CA LEU A 26 15.39 9.58 -0.71
C LEU A 26 14.35 8.57 -1.19
N VAL A 27 14.75 7.74 -2.15
CA VAL A 27 14.06 6.50 -2.49
C VAL A 27 15.13 5.43 -2.67
N GLU A 28 15.14 4.43 -1.81
CA GLU A 28 16.11 3.33 -1.89
C GLU A 28 15.46 1.98 -1.62
N LEU A 29 16.00 0.93 -2.23
CA LEU A 29 15.67 -0.44 -1.90
C LEU A 29 16.71 -0.97 -0.91
N ARG A 30 16.26 -1.28 0.30
CA ARG A 30 17.07 -1.92 1.34
C ARG A 30 17.08 -3.43 1.07
N PRO A 31 18.25 -4.06 0.84
CA PRO A 31 18.32 -5.44 0.39
C PRO A 31 17.90 -6.45 1.47
N GLY A 32 17.97 -6.10 2.76
CA GLY A 32 17.47 -6.93 3.86
C GLY A 32 18.17 -8.29 3.97
N TRP A 33 17.41 -9.38 4.16
CA TRP A 33 17.95 -10.70 4.50
C TRP A 33 17.08 -11.87 4.02
N ARG A 34 17.72 -13.05 3.91
CA ARG A 34 17.13 -14.35 3.64
C ARG A 34 16.89 -15.13 4.94
N MET A 35 15.72 -15.73 5.06
CA MET A 35 15.34 -16.69 6.09
C MET A 35 15.61 -18.12 5.62
N ALA A 36 15.73 -19.07 6.56
CA ALA A 36 16.07 -20.46 6.27
C ALA A 36 15.04 -21.20 5.40
N ASP A 37 13.78 -20.74 5.39
CA ASP A 37 12.69 -21.30 4.58
C ASP A 37 12.70 -20.78 3.12
N GLY A 38 13.69 -19.98 2.74
CA GLY A 38 13.78 -19.36 1.42
C GLY A 38 13.04 -18.03 1.28
N THR A 39 12.30 -17.59 2.31
CA THR A 39 11.67 -16.27 2.35
C THR A 39 12.74 -15.18 2.45
N HIS A 40 12.59 -14.09 1.69
CA HIS A 40 13.48 -12.93 1.74
C HIS A 40 12.72 -11.67 2.13
N MET A 41 13.27 -10.91 3.08
CA MET A 41 12.82 -9.55 3.36
C MET A 41 13.72 -8.56 2.67
N ALA A 42 13.11 -7.63 1.93
CA ALA A 42 13.70 -6.36 1.54
C ALA A 42 12.79 -5.24 2.05
N ALA A 43 13.11 -3.98 1.79
CA ALA A 43 12.16 -2.89 2.00
C ALA A 43 12.39 -1.72 1.04
N LEU A 44 11.30 -1.09 0.61
CA LEU A 44 11.36 0.21 -0.04
C LEU A 44 11.37 1.30 1.03
N HIS A 45 12.42 2.11 1.07
CA HIS A 45 12.57 3.22 2.00
C HIS A 45 12.39 4.54 1.26
N ILE A 46 11.39 5.30 1.68
CA ILE A 46 10.99 6.57 1.07
C ILE A 46 11.11 7.65 2.14
N VAL A 47 11.92 8.66 1.88
CA VAL A 47 12.05 9.87 2.72
C VAL A 47 11.50 11.04 1.94
N LEU A 48 10.61 11.78 2.58
CA LEU A 48 9.90 12.93 2.04
C LEU A 48 10.56 14.21 2.53
N GLU A 49 10.56 15.23 1.69
CA GLU A 49 10.94 16.57 2.10
C GLU A 49 9.99 17.12 3.19
N PRO A 50 10.44 18.07 4.04
CA PRO A 50 9.59 18.67 5.06
C PRO A 50 8.28 19.25 4.51
N GLY A 51 7.16 18.88 5.16
CA GLY A 51 5.82 19.30 4.76
C GLY A 51 5.18 18.46 3.65
N TRP A 52 5.92 17.53 3.06
CA TRP A 52 5.36 16.58 2.09
C TRP A 52 4.88 15.29 2.77
N LYS A 53 3.93 14.64 2.11
CA LYS A 53 3.33 13.36 2.48
C LYS A 53 3.17 12.46 1.27
N THR A 54 3.00 11.18 1.53
CA THR A 54 2.64 10.17 0.52
C THR A 54 1.49 9.30 1.04
N TYR A 55 1.00 8.42 0.20
CA TYR A 55 -0.25 7.70 0.40
C TYR A 55 -0.04 6.26 0.86
N TRP A 56 -1.02 5.77 1.62
CA TRP A 56 -1.15 4.38 1.97
C TRP A 56 -1.80 3.59 0.82
N ARG A 57 -1.80 2.26 0.89
CA ARG A 57 -2.45 1.40 -0.13
C ARG A 57 -3.93 1.71 -0.35
N ALA A 58 -4.62 2.14 0.71
CA ALA A 58 -6.02 2.52 0.69
C ALA A 58 -6.14 3.96 1.19
N PRO A 59 -5.88 4.96 0.32
CA PRO A 59 -5.58 6.32 0.75
C PRO A 59 -6.81 7.18 1.02
N GLY A 60 -8.02 6.65 0.84
CA GLY A 60 -9.27 7.41 0.84
C GLY A 60 -9.57 8.02 -0.53
N ASP A 61 -10.64 8.82 -0.59
CA ASP A 61 -11.26 9.27 -1.85
C ASP A 61 -10.37 10.20 -2.69
N VAL A 62 -9.42 10.89 -2.06
CA VAL A 62 -8.61 11.95 -2.69
C VAL A 62 -7.15 11.58 -2.90
N GLY A 63 -6.74 10.38 -2.48
CA GLY A 63 -5.35 9.95 -2.57
C GLY A 63 -5.05 9.14 -3.82
N ILE A 64 -3.79 9.18 -4.25
CA ILE A 64 -3.28 8.38 -5.37
C ILE A 64 -2.58 7.15 -4.78
N PRO A 65 -3.20 5.95 -4.83
CA PRO A 65 -2.64 4.77 -4.19
C PRO A 65 -1.36 4.32 -4.88
N PRO A 66 -0.43 3.69 -4.14
CA PRO A 66 0.74 3.05 -4.70
C PRO A 66 0.36 1.89 -5.64
N GLN A 67 0.88 1.90 -6.85
CA GLN A 67 0.78 0.81 -7.81
C GLN A 67 2.18 0.29 -8.13
N PHE A 68 2.40 -1.00 -7.92
CA PHE A 68 3.70 -1.64 -8.15
C PHE A 68 3.69 -2.46 -9.44
N ASP A 69 4.78 -2.35 -10.19
CA ASP A 69 5.17 -3.26 -11.26
C ASP A 69 6.49 -3.95 -10.90
N TRP A 70 6.52 -5.28 -11.01
CA TRP A 70 7.64 -6.14 -10.70
C TRP A 70 8.14 -6.96 -11.89
N ASN A 71 7.65 -6.71 -13.11
CA ASN A 71 7.80 -7.57 -14.29
C ASN A 71 9.25 -7.90 -14.65
N ASP A 72 10.20 -7.01 -14.33
CA ASP A 72 11.62 -7.19 -14.61
C ASP A 72 12.40 -7.95 -13.51
N SER A 73 11.70 -8.40 -12.47
CA SER A 73 12.30 -9.17 -11.38
C SER A 73 12.63 -10.60 -11.82
N LYS A 74 13.70 -11.18 -11.24
CA LYS A 74 14.18 -12.52 -11.59
C LYS A 74 14.36 -13.39 -10.35
N ASN A 75 14.06 -14.68 -10.50
CA ASN A 75 14.12 -15.68 -9.42
C ASN A 75 13.16 -15.36 -8.25
N ILE A 76 12.03 -14.69 -8.53
CA ILE A 76 11.02 -14.31 -7.52
C ILE A 76 9.67 -14.92 -7.88
N HIS A 77 9.02 -15.61 -6.94
CA HIS A 77 7.70 -16.21 -7.16
C HIS A 77 6.57 -15.23 -6.81
N THR A 78 6.64 -14.61 -5.63
CA THR A 78 5.64 -13.63 -5.15
C THR A 78 6.33 -12.48 -4.41
N ILE A 79 5.71 -11.31 -4.44
CA ILE A 79 6.12 -10.13 -3.65
C ILE A 79 4.88 -9.60 -2.92
N SER A 80 4.99 -9.43 -1.61
CA SER A 80 3.94 -8.94 -0.74
C SER A 80 4.46 -7.74 0.07
N ALA A 81 3.91 -6.57 -0.20
CA ALA A 81 4.17 -5.38 0.61
C ALA A 81 3.51 -5.52 1.99
N LYS A 82 4.29 -5.35 3.05
CA LYS A 82 3.81 -5.23 4.43
C LYS A 82 3.76 -3.76 4.77
N TRP A 83 2.55 -3.25 4.94
CA TRP A 83 2.35 -1.83 5.15
C TRP A 83 2.48 -1.49 6.63
N PRO A 84 3.32 -0.49 6.97
CA PRO A 84 3.30 0.08 8.31
C PRO A 84 1.95 0.69 8.67
N THR A 85 1.76 0.99 9.96
CA THR A 85 0.59 1.71 10.46
C THR A 85 0.53 3.10 9.80
N PRO A 86 -0.54 3.42 9.05
CA PRO A 86 -0.67 4.71 8.42
C PRO A 86 -1.21 5.77 9.38
N MET A 87 -1.13 7.03 8.94
CA MET A 87 -1.76 8.17 9.59
C MET A 87 -3.00 8.62 8.82
N VAL A 88 -3.96 9.18 9.54
CA VAL A 88 -5.12 9.88 8.94
C VAL A 88 -4.83 11.37 8.90
N PHE A 89 -5.06 11.99 7.74
CA PHE A 89 -4.90 13.41 7.49
C PHE A 89 -6.23 14.04 7.09
N PHE A 90 -6.43 15.30 7.49
CA PHE A 90 -7.58 16.11 7.11
C PHE A 90 -7.08 17.41 6.49
N GLU A 91 -7.39 17.63 5.22
CA GLU A 91 -7.02 18.84 4.50
C GLU A 91 -8.18 19.30 3.62
N GLN A 92 -8.51 20.60 3.69
CA GLN A 92 -9.62 21.19 2.94
C GLN A 92 -10.96 20.43 3.10
N GLY A 93 -11.18 19.84 4.27
CA GLY A 93 -12.39 19.05 4.57
C GLY A 93 -12.38 17.63 4.01
N MET A 94 -11.28 17.17 3.40
CA MET A 94 -11.15 15.83 2.83
C MET A 94 -10.19 14.98 3.66
N ARG A 95 -10.53 13.70 3.87
CA ARG A 95 -9.65 12.74 4.57
C ARG A 95 -8.72 12.07 3.57
N SER A 96 -7.49 11.82 4.01
CA SER A 96 -6.60 10.90 3.33
C SER A 96 -5.82 10.05 4.33
N VAL A 97 -5.30 8.92 3.87
CA VAL A 97 -4.55 7.96 4.68
C VAL A 97 -3.17 7.74 4.07
N GLY A 98 -2.13 7.88 4.87
CA GLY A 98 -0.76 7.89 4.34
C GLY A 98 0.34 8.06 5.37
N TYR A 99 1.44 8.63 4.91
CA TYR A 99 2.68 8.81 5.67
C TYR A 99 3.25 10.21 5.47
N LYS A 100 3.95 10.71 6.48
CA LYS A 100 4.73 11.96 6.44
C LYS A 100 6.17 11.67 6.83
N SER A 101 7.11 12.51 6.40
CA SER A 101 8.54 12.42 6.70
C SER A 101 9.24 11.18 6.14
N GLU A 102 8.85 9.97 6.54
CA GLU A 102 9.43 8.74 6.04
C GLU A 102 8.45 7.57 6.09
N VAL A 103 8.65 6.60 5.21
CA VAL A 103 8.04 5.28 5.29
C VAL A 103 9.02 4.22 4.79
N VAL A 104 9.15 3.15 5.57
CA VAL A 104 9.86 1.92 5.18
C VAL A 104 8.78 0.87 4.95
N ILE A 105 8.62 0.40 3.71
CA ILE A 105 7.63 -0.61 3.32
C ILE A 105 8.36 -1.95 3.15
N PRO A 106 8.31 -2.87 4.14
CA PRO A 106 8.87 -4.20 3.96
C PRO A 106 8.23 -4.93 2.78
N LEU A 107 9.06 -5.60 1.99
CA LEU A 107 8.68 -6.42 0.87
C LEU A 107 9.05 -7.86 1.21
N GLN A 108 8.03 -8.69 1.41
CA GLN A 108 8.22 -10.12 1.61
C GLN A 108 8.14 -10.85 0.29
N MET A 109 9.12 -11.68 0.01
CA MET A 109 9.18 -12.42 -1.24
C MET A 109 9.72 -13.83 -1.05
N THR A 110 9.40 -14.71 -1.98
CA THR A 110 9.88 -16.10 -2.01
C THR A 110 10.74 -16.32 -3.26
N ALA A 111 11.90 -16.95 -3.08
CA ALA A 111 12.74 -17.32 -4.23
C ALA A 111 12.16 -18.52 -4.98
N GLN A 112 12.37 -18.56 -6.29
CA GLN A 112 12.10 -19.77 -7.08
C GLN A 112 13.21 -20.82 -6.86
N ASN A 113 14.46 -20.35 -6.74
CA ASN A 113 15.63 -21.12 -6.36
C ASN A 113 16.32 -20.44 -5.16
N THR A 114 16.32 -21.11 -4.01
CA THR A 114 16.79 -20.58 -2.73
C THR A 114 18.30 -20.36 -2.66
N ASP A 115 19.07 -21.06 -3.50
CA ASP A 115 20.54 -21.02 -3.49
C ASP A 115 21.10 -19.95 -4.45
N GLN A 116 20.21 -19.26 -5.18
CA GLN A 116 20.57 -18.22 -6.14
C GLN A 116 20.17 -16.84 -5.65
N ASN A 117 20.85 -15.81 -6.18
CA ASN A 117 20.45 -14.43 -5.97
C ASN A 117 19.03 -14.21 -6.52
N MET A 118 18.24 -13.39 -5.84
CA MET A 118 17.07 -12.77 -6.44
C MET A 118 17.49 -11.42 -7.03
N TYR A 119 16.91 -11.06 -8.16
CA TYR A 119 17.03 -9.70 -8.70
C TYR A 119 15.66 -9.06 -8.59
N LEU A 120 15.54 -8.06 -7.71
CA LEU A 120 14.33 -7.28 -7.56
C LEU A 120 14.45 -6.04 -8.44
N SER A 121 13.49 -5.87 -9.35
CA SER A 121 13.33 -4.68 -10.17
C SER A 121 11.90 -4.21 -10.05
N GLY A 122 11.72 -3.03 -9.43
CA GLY A 122 10.43 -2.45 -9.14
C GLY A 122 10.26 -1.08 -9.77
N GLU A 123 9.07 -0.85 -10.31
CA GLU A 123 8.54 0.48 -10.56
C GLU A 123 7.31 0.68 -9.66
N MET A 124 7.22 1.84 -9.01
CA MET A 124 6.06 2.22 -8.21
C MET A 124 5.54 3.58 -8.64
N GLN A 125 4.26 3.63 -9.02
CA GLN A 125 3.53 4.89 -9.17
C GLN A 125 2.86 5.22 -7.85
N ILE A 126 3.00 6.44 -7.35
CA ILE A 126 2.40 6.87 -6.07
C ILE A 126 2.16 8.37 -6.07
N GLY A 127 1.17 8.87 -5.32
CA GLY A 127 1.03 10.30 -5.09
C GLY A 127 2.00 10.83 -4.02
N ILE A 128 2.55 12.01 -4.28
CA ILE A 128 3.31 12.84 -3.34
C ILE A 128 2.56 14.17 -3.21
N CYS A 129 2.22 14.58 -1.99
CA CYS A 129 1.35 15.72 -1.76
C CYS A 129 1.94 16.70 -0.76
N LYS A 130 1.77 18.00 -1.04
CA LYS A 130 1.98 19.10 -0.10
C LYS A 130 0.73 19.98 -0.14
N ASP A 131 0.74 21.04 -0.94
CA ASP A 131 -0.44 21.86 -1.22
C ASP A 131 -1.28 21.29 -2.37
N ILE A 132 -0.60 20.62 -3.30
CA ILE A 132 -1.18 19.86 -4.41
C ILE A 132 -0.59 18.46 -4.41
N CYS A 133 -1.35 17.50 -4.93
CA CYS A 133 -0.93 16.11 -5.01
C CYS A 133 -0.51 15.78 -6.43
N ILE A 134 0.73 15.32 -6.60
CA ILE A 134 1.34 15.01 -7.89
C ILE A 134 1.69 13.52 -7.95
N PRO A 135 1.45 12.85 -9.10
CA PRO A 135 1.91 11.48 -9.30
C PRO A 135 3.45 11.45 -9.46
N ALA A 136 4.09 10.50 -8.81
CA ALA A 136 5.53 10.23 -8.91
C ALA A 136 5.77 8.79 -9.38
N ASN A 137 6.78 8.60 -10.22
CA ASN A 137 7.22 7.28 -10.71
C ASN A 137 8.59 6.94 -10.11
N LEU A 138 8.61 5.97 -9.21
CA LEU A 138 9.80 5.55 -8.48
C LEU A 138 10.35 4.27 -9.10
N ARG A 139 11.64 4.27 -9.46
CA ARG A 139 12.33 3.09 -10.00
C ARG A 139 13.43 2.66 -9.06
N PHE A 140 13.49 1.38 -8.75
CA PHE A 140 14.47 0.85 -7.81
C PHE A 140 14.81 -0.60 -8.13
N THR A 141 16.08 -0.97 -7.92
CA THR A 141 16.58 -2.31 -8.18
C THR A 141 17.54 -2.76 -7.09
N ALA A 142 17.60 -4.06 -6.83
CA ALA A 142 18.65 -4.65 -6.00
C ALA A 142 18.88 -6.11 -6.34
N THR A 143 20.12 -6.55 -6.15
CA THR A 143 20.46 -7.96 -6.05
C THR A 143 20.37 -8.39 -4.59
N LEU A 144 19.65 -9.47 -4.34
CA LEU A 144 19.29 -9.99 -3.02
C LEU A 144 19.97 -11.35 -2.83
N PRO A 145 21.14 -11.39 -2.17
CA PRO A 145 21.93 -12.61 -2.07
C PRO A 145 21.33 -13.58 -1.05
N PRO A 146 21.48 -14.92 -1.24
CA PRO A 146 20.98 -15.90 -0.29
C PRO A 146 21.81 -15.97 1.00
N ASN A 147 23.07 -15.51 0.98
CA ASN A 147 23.99 -15.58 2.12
C ASN A 147 23.88 -14.40 3.11
N VAL A 148 23.05 -13.39 2.82
CA VAL A 148 22.76 -12.31 3.76
C VAL A 148 21.60 -12.74 4.65
N THR A 149 21.89 -13.07 5.91
CA THR A 149 20.90 -13.64 6.85
C THR A 149 20.64 -12.77 8.07
N ARG A 150 21.45 -11.72 8.28
CA ARG A 150 21.31 -10.80 9.41
C ARG A 150 20.17 -9.81 9.13
N PRO A 151 19.17 -9.68 10.03
CA PRO A 151 18.11 -8.70 9.86
C PRO A 151 18.62 -7.26 9.79
N ASP A 152 18.06 -6.50 8.84
CA ASP A 152 18.24 -5.04 8.77
C ASP A 152 17.37 -4.39 9.86
N PRO A 153 17.94 -3.53 10.73
CA PRO A 153 17.23 -2.97 11.86
C PRO A 153 16.08 -2.03 11.46
N MET A 154 16.18 -1.30 10.34
CA MET A 154 15.10 -0.41 9.89
C MET A 154 13.92 -1.25 9.38
N ILE A 155 14.20 -2.31 8.62
CA ILE A 155 13.16 -3.22 8.15
C ILE A 155 12.50 -3.94 9.34
N ALA A 156 13.29 -4.39 10.32
CA ALA A 156 12.76 -5.02 11.53
C ALA A 156 11.85 -4.08 12.32
N ALA A 157 12.22 -2.80 12.48
CA ALA A 157 11.38 -1.79 13.12
C ALA A 157 10.10 -1.49 12.33
N ALA A 158 10.16 -1.47 11.00
CA ALA A 158 8.98 -1.30 10.17
C ALA A 158 8.00 -2.48 10.29
N LEU A 159 8.51 -3.71 10.42
CA LEU A 159 7.69 -4.91 10.63
C LEU A 159 6.99 -4.95 11.99
N THR A 160 7.54 -4.28 13.00
CA THR A 160 6.86 -4.13 14.30
C THR A 160 5.84 -3.00 14.28
N ASN A 161 6.06 -1.95 13.49
CA ASN A 161 5.12 -0.85 13.27
C ASN A 161 4.01 -1.19 12.26
N ARG A 162 3.37 -2.35 12.41
CA ARG A 162 2.20 -2.74 11.60
C ARG A 162 0.90 -2.54 12.40
N PRO A 163 -0.27 -2.43 11.74
CA PRO A 163 -1.53 -2.60 12.43
C PRO A 163 -1.58 -3.95 13.15
N TYR A 164 -2.14 -3.97 14.35
CA TYR A 164 -2.38 -5.21 15.08
C TYR A 164 -3.36 -6.08 14.31
N THR A 165 -3.18 -7.40 14.39
CA THR A 165 -4.19 -8.35 13.93
C THR A 165 -5.44 -8.27 14.81
N ALA A 166 -6.56 -8.78 14.29
CA ALA A 166 -7.80 -8.92 15.04
C ALA A 166 -7.61 -9.62 16.41
N SER A 167 -6.81 -10.69 16.45
CA SER A 167 -6.51 -11.44 17.69
C SER A 167 -5.69 -10.62 18.68
N GLU A 168 -4.59 -9.99 18.24
CA GLU A 168 -3.75 -9.16 19.11
C GLU A 168 -4.51 -7.95 19.70
N ALA A 169 -5.49 -7.43 18.95
CA ALA A 169 -6.32 -6.31 19.39
C ALA A 169 -7.53 -6.72 20.23
N GLY A 170 -7.82 -8.02 20.38
CA GLY A 170 -8.98 -8.50 21.13
C GLY A 170 -10.32 -8.27 20.42
N VAL A 171 -10.34 -8.30 19.08
CA VAL A 171 -11.58 -8.25 18.30
C VAL A 171 -12.39 -9.51 18.61
N ARG A 172 -13.63 -9.32 19.07
CA ARG A 172 -14.56 -10.38 19.46
C ARG A 172 -15.46 -10.82 18.30
N GLY A 173 -15.73 -9.93 17.35
CA GLY A 173 -16.49 -10.26 16.15
C GLY A 173 -16.69 -9.07 15.23
N VAL A 174 -16.96 -9.36 13.95
CA VAL A 174 -17.38 -8.38 12.95
C VAL A 174 -18.61 -8.88 12.22
N THR A 175 -19.67 -8.08 12.21
CA THR A 175 -20.87 -8.34 11.41
C THR A 175 -21.08 -7.26 10.35
N CYS A 176 -21.66 -7.65 9.22
CA CYS A 176 -21.88 -6.81 8.05
C CYS A 176 -23.27 -7.05 7.43
N SER A 177 -24.08 -5.99 7.38
CA SER A 177 -25.22 -5.93 6.48
C SER A 177 -24.84 -5.17 5.20
N ILE A 178 -25.39 -5.61 4.08
CA ILE A 178 -25.17 -5.02 2.76
C ILE A 178 -26.55 -4.76 2.17
N GLU A 179 -26.81 -3.52 1.78
CA GLU A 179 -28.09 -3.07 1.27
C GLU A 179 -27.92 -2.41 -0.11
N PRO A 180 -28.91 -2.51 -1.00
CA PRO A 180 -28.87 -1.77 -2.26
C PRO A 180 -28.82 -0.26 -2.03
N GLY A 181 -27.90 0.42 -2.71
CA GLY A 181 -27.83 1.88 -2.77
C GLY A 181 -28.44 2.45 -4.07
N ALA A 182 -28.40 3.77 -4.20
CA ALA A 182 -28.74 4.44 -5.46
C ALA A 182 -27.71 4.10 -6.56
N ASP A 183 -28.12 4.23 -7.83
CA ASP A 183 -27.24 4.13 -9.01
C ASP A 183 -26.43 2.83 -9.11
N GLY A 184 -27.00 1.71 -8.66
CA GLY A 184 -26.34 0.40 -8.69
C GLY A 184 -25.24 0.22 -7.64
N ALA A 185 -25.09 1.17 -6.71
CA ALA A 185 -24.20 1.07 -5.57
C ALA A 185 -24.69 0.04 -4.54
N LEU A 186 -23.79 -0.38 -3.67
CA LEU A 186 -24.11 -1.08 -2.42
C LEU A 186 -23.76 -0.18 -1.24
N VAL A 187 -24.49 -0.33 -0.13
CA VAL A 187 -24.16 0.27 1.16
C VAL A 187 -23.77 -0.85 2.11
N LEU A 188 -22.55 -0.78 2.63
CA LEU A 188 -22.04 -1.69 3.65
C LEU A 188 -22.18 -1.03 5.01
N HIS A 189 -22.82 -1.73 5.95
CA HIS A 189 -22.81 -1.38 7.37
C HIS A 189 -22.05 -2.44 8.14
N ALA A 190 -20.93 -2.07 8.76
CA ALA A 190 -20.14 -2.95 9.59
C ALA A 190 -20.29 -2.60 11.07
N ARG A 191 -20.35 -3.63 11.92
CA ARG A 191 -20.29 -3.54 13.37
C ARG A 191 -19.09 -4.36 13.84
N ILE A 192 -18.16 -3.70 14.51
CA ILE A 192 -16.88 -4.27 14.95
C ILE A 192 -16.86 -4.26 16.48
N ASP A 193 -16.96 -5.45 17.07
CA ASP A 193 -16.86 -5.63 18.51
C ASP A 193 -15.39 -5.74 18.92
N MET A 194 -14.81 -4.64 19.38
CA MET A 194 -13.40 -4.58 19.75
C MET A 194 -13.14 -3.52 20.83
N PRO A 195 -12.11 -3.72 21.69
CA PRO A 195 -11.58 -2.66 22.54
C PRO A 195 -11.24 -1.41 21.72
N SER A 196 -11.34 -0.23 22.35
CA SER A 196 -11.01 1.01 21.65
C SER A 196 -9.56 1.03 21.15
N ALA A 197 -9.38 1.53 19.93
CA ALA A 197 -8.11 1.88 19.31
C ALA A 197 -7.62 3.28 19.74
N GLY A 198 -8.42 4.00 20.54
CA GLY A 198 -8.07 5.26 21.21
C GLY A 198 -8.47 6.51 20.43
N GLY A 199 -9.03 7.50 21.12
CA GLY A 199 -9.44 8.78 20.52
C GLY A 199 -10.56 8.61 19.48
N THR A 200 -10.56 9.46 18.46
CA THR A 200 -11.41 9.26 17.26
C THR A 200 -10.88 8.09 16.44
N GLU A 201 -11.77 7.19 16.05
CA GLU A 201 -11.44 5.99 15.31
C GLU A 201 -11.97 6.07 13.89
N TYR A 202 -11.07 5.96 12.93
CA TYR A 202 -11.39 5.96 11.50
C TYR A 202 -11.34 4.54 10.97
N VAL A 203 -12.30 4.17 10.14
CA VAL A 203 -12.32 2.86 9.47
C VAL A 203 -12.02 3.05 8.00
N VAL A 204 -11.06 2.28 7.49
CA VAL A 204 -10.81 2.09 6.07
C VAL A 204 -11.33 0.71 5.70
N VAL A 205 -12.03 0.62 4.57
CA VAL A 205 -12.59 -0.63 4.05
C VAL A 205 -11.98 -0.93 2.69
N GLU A 206 -11.44 -2.13 2.52
CA GLU A 206 -10.97 -2.65 1.23
C GLU A 206 -11.91 -3.80 0.82
N ALA A 207 -12.44 -3.76 -0.41
CA ALA A 207 -13.45 -4.72 -0.87
C ALA A 207 -12.90 -6.11 -1.27
N GLY A 208 -11.58 -6.26 -1.32
CA GLY A 208 -10.90 -7.46 -1.84
C GLY A 208 -10.96 -7.62 -3.36
N ASN A 209 -11.84 -6.89 -4.05
CA ASN A 209 -11.91 -6.80 -5.50
C ASN A 209 -11.39 -5.43 -5.98
N PRO A 210 -10.34 -5.36 -6.82
CA PRO A 210 -9.78 -4.10 -7.31
C PRO A 210 -10.73 -3.29 -8.21
N HIS A 211 -11.80 -3.89 -8.73
CA HIS A 211 -12.82 -3.21 -9.54
C HIS A 211 -13.97 -2.64 -8.71
N VAL A 212 -13.88 -2.74 -7.37
CA VAL A 212 -14.87 -2.13 -6.46
C VAL A 212 -14.22 -0.96 -5.76
N TRP A 213 -14.71 0.24 -6.07
CA TRP A 213 -14.35 1.44 -5.33
C TRP A 213 -15.16 1.51 -4.04
N VAL A 214 -14.47 1.85 -2.96
CA VAL A 214 -15.06 1.99 -1.62
C VAL A 214 -14.91 3.44 -1.21
N ALA A 215 -16.04 4.11 -1.01
CA ALA A 215 -16.05 5.47 -0.50
C ALA A 215 -15.45 5.53 0.90
N GLU A 216 -15.02 6.71 1.30
CA GLU A 216 -14.62 6.97 2.67
C GLU A 216 -15.72 6.55 3.67
N PRO A 217 -15.46 5.61 4.59
CA PRO A 217 -16.46 5.23 5.58
C PRO A 217 -16.66 6.30 6.66
N ASP A 218 -17.92 6.56 6.97
CA ASP A 218 -18.33 7.17 8.23
C ASP A 218 -18.14 6.16 9.36
N SER A 219 -17.47 6.56 10.45
CA SER A 219 -17.28 5.71 11.61
C SER A 219 -17.70 6.38 12.91
N ARG A 220 -18.38 5.62 13.77
CA ARG A 220 -18.78 6.08 15.11
C ARG A 220 -18.66 4.93 16.10
N ARG A 221 -18.11 5.22 17.28
CA ARG A 221 -18.20 4.30 18.41
C ARG A 221 -19.45 4.61 19.22
N ASP A 222 -20.20 3.57 19.53
CA ASP A 222 -21.36 3.62 20.40
C ASP A 222 -21.17 2.54 21.46
N ASP A 223 -21.03 2.96 22.72
CA ASP A 223 -20.55 2.14 23.83
C ASP A 223 -19.25 1.36 23.50
N GLY A 224 -19.34 0.03 23.42
CA GLY A 224 -18.23 -0.88 23.09
C GLY A 224 -18.14 -1.29 21.63
N MET A 225 -19.05 -0.83 20.77
CA MET A 225 -19.18 -1.25 19.38
C MET A 225 -18.72 -0.13 18.44
N LEU A 226 -17.83 -0.46 17.50
CA LEU A 226 -17.47 0.46 16.42
C LEU A 226 -18.36 0.18 15.22
N HIS A 227 -19.06 1.21 14.76
CA HIS A 227 -19.88 1.18 13.57
C HIS A 227 -19.13 1.86 12.44
N ALA A 228 -19.14 1.25 11.26
CA ALA A 228 -18.67 1.86 10.02
C ALA A 228 -19.74 1.72 8.94
N SER A 229 -19.92 2.74 8.11
CA SER A 229 -20.84 2.70 6.98
C SER A 229 -20.21 3.34 5.75
N THR A 230 -20.30 2.68 4.61
CA THR A 230 -19.71 3.17 3.36
C THR A 230 -20.50 2.72 2.14
N ARG A 231 -20.37 3.50 1.07
CA ARG A 231 -20.88 3.19 -0.26
C ARG A 231 -19.80 2.48 -1.08
N LEU A 232 -20.19 1.42 -1.78
CA LEU A 232 -19.36 0.69 -2.72
C LEU A 232 -19.95 0.80 -4.11
N VAL A 233 -19.11 0.98 -5.12
CA VAL A 233 -19.52 1.02 -6.53
C VAL A 233 -18.55 0.21 -7.38
N HIS A 234 -19.05 -0.45 -8.41
CA HIS A 234 -18.17 -1.02 -9.43
C HIS A 234 -17.59 0.10 -10.28
N VAL A 235 -16.29 0.05 -10.58
CA VAL A 235 -15.60 1.11 -11.35
C VAL A 235 -16.18 1.28 -12.76
N GLU A 236 -16.81 0.25 -13.32
CA GLU A 236 -17.50 0.29 -14.62
C GLU A 236 -19.02 0.53 -14.52
N GLY A 237 -19.56 0.77 -13.31
CA GLY A 237 -20.98 1.07 -13.09
C GLY A 237 -21.95 -0.12 -13.21
N GLY A 238 -21.44 -1.35 -13.32
CA GLY A 238 -22.25 -2.58 -13.37
C GLY A 238 -22.65 -3.10 -11.99
N SER A 239 -23.58 -4.06 -11.98
CA SER A 239 -23.91 -4.82 -10.77
C SER A 239 -22.73 -5.68 -10.32
N PHE A 240 -22.51 -5.77 -9.02
CA PHE A 240 -21.42 -6.57 -8.45
C PHE A 240 -21.86 -7.23 -7.16
N ALA A 241 -21.15 -8.30 -6.80
CA ALA A 241 -21.33 -9.00 -5.53
C ALA A 241 -20.12 -8.76 -4.64
N LEU A 242 -20.36 -8.73 -3.33
CA LEU A 242 -19.30 -8.64 -2.33
C LEU A 242 -19.12 -9.99 -1.65
N ASN A 243 -17.88 -10.44 -1.57
CA ASN A 243 -17.52 -11.56 -0.71
C ASN A 243 -17.14 -11.04 0.66
N ARG A 244 -17.97 -11.33 1.68
CA ARG A 244 -17.73 -10.86 3.05
C ARG A 244 -16.40 -11.32 3.62
N SER A 245 -15.87 -12.46 3.18
CA SER A 245 -14.58 -12.99 3.62
C SER A 245 -13.38 -12.20 3.06
N ASP A 246 -13.58 -11.50 1.95
CA ASP A 246 -12.53 -10.71 1.30
C ASP A 246 -12.55 -9.24 1.73
N LEU A 247 -13.59 -8.81 2.44
CA LEU A 247 -13.66 -7.47 3.04
C LEU A 247 -12.57 -7.34 4.11
N ARG A 248 -11.79 -6.27 4.03
CA ARG A 248 -10.81 -5.91 5.07
C ARG A 248 -11.19 -4.59 5.70
N PHE A 249 -11.13 -4.53 7.02
CA PHE A 249 -11.37 -3.36 7.83
C PHE A 249 -10.08 -2.99 8.55
N THR A 250 -9.58 -1.80 8.30
CA THR A 250 -8.48 -1.24 9.09
C THR A 250 -9.00 -0.11 9.96
N VAL A 251 -9.01 -0.34 11.27
CA VAL A 251 -9.38 0.66 12.28
C VAL A 251 -8.13 1.42 12.68
N ILE A 252 -8.14 2.74 12.54
CA ILE A 252 -7.02 3.62 12.88
C ILE A 252 -7.45 4.54 14.01
N GLY A 253 -6.85 4.37 15.19
CA GLY A 253 -7.01 5.24 16.34
C GLY A 253 -5.68 5.84 16.79
N THR A 254 -5.75 6.70 17.81
CA THR A 254 -4.58 7.41 18.36
C THR A 254 -3.62 6.50 19.14
N ALA A 255 -4.09 5.37 19.68
CA ALA A 255 -3.26 4.45 20.45
C ALA A 255 -2.74 3.28 19.59
N ARG A 256 -3.50 2.85 18.57
CA ARG A 256 -3.14 1.73 17.69
C ARG A 256 -3.96 1.73 16.40
N ALA A 257 -3.48 0.99 15.42
CA ALA A 257 -4.28 0.53 14.28
C ALA A 257 -4.53 -0.97 14.36
N VAL A 258 -5.66 -1.43 13.80
CA VAL A 258 -6.06 -2.84 13.81
C VAL A 258 -6.53 -3.24 12.42
N ASP A 259 -5.96 -4.30 11.87
CA ASP A 259 -6.33 -4.87 10.57
C ASP A 259 -7.14 -6.16 10.77
N ILE A 260 -8.33 -6.17 10.19
CA ILE A 260 -9.33 -7.22 10.37
C ILE A 260 -9.76 -7.70 9.00
N LEU A 261 -9.74 -9.02 8.78
CA LEU A 261 -10.16 -9.65 7.54
C LEU A 261 -11.47 -10.41 7.77
N GLY A 262 -12.41 -10.18 6.87
CA GLY A 262 -13.70 -10.83 6.84
C GLY A 262 -14.73 -10.21 7.77
N CYS A 263 -15.99 -10.51 7.49
CA CYS A 263 -17.08 -10.33 8.44
C CYS A 263 -18.20 -11.35 8.23
N THR A 264 -19.03 -11.52 9.25
CA THR A 264 -20.21 -12.37 9.24
C THR A 264 -21.47 -11.57 8.93
N SER A 265 -22.60 -12.23 8.64
CA SER A 265 -23.89 -11.56 8.46
C SER A 265 -24.55 -11.21 9.78
#